data_AF-Q0AD31-F1
#
_entry.id   AF-Q0AD31-F1
#
_cell.length_a   1.000
_cell.length_b   1.000
_cell.length_c   1.000
_cell.angle_alpha   90.00
_cell.angle_beta   90.00
_cell.angle_gamma   90.00
#
_symmetry.space_group_name_H-M   'P 1'
#
loop_
_entity.id
_entity.type
_entity.pdbx_description
1 polymer ?
#
loop_
_entity_poly.entity_id
_entity_poly.type
_entity_poly.pdbx_seq_one_letter_code
_entity_poly.pdbx_strand_id
1 'polypeptide(L)'
;MTINQEIKERIFTAADELYAASKDGEYPRIEDVRQLSRAGMNTVAEVMKEWRQLQRKQIQTIREPIPADLQVVLQEMGQSLWATALQLVNNSLEAARATFEAERTDLIELSEQLSEAFDKQAEAIERANDELEKAKVLNEKQTLELADSISRSDKAEARITEVERRATDLRAELDRAHQDIDRLRTENQQAIGKIESMEHAHQEQRKQVAAESFRLAERMARIQDERDNAIRQAAEARERAAGLAGQLEATQTQLNALLTRFPKINNATE
;
A
#
# COMPACT_ATOMS: atom_id res chain seq x y z
N MET A 1 -38.66 135.00 37.53
CA MET A 1 -39.09 136.06 36.59
C MET A 1 -40.23 135.49 35.77
N THR A 2 -41.40 136.12 35.80
CA THR A 2 -42.58 135.66 35.05
C THR A 2 -42.37 136.00 33.58
N ILE A 3 -42.08 135.01 32.76
CA ILE A 3 -42.03 135.18 31.30
C ILE A 3 -43.44 135.52 30.84
N ASN A 4 -43.59 136.62 30.10
CA ASN A 4 -44.89 137.04 29.56
C ASN A 4 -45.45 135.92 28.65
N GLN A 5 -46.68 135.49 28.93
CA GLN A 5 -47.37 134.39 28.25
C GLN A 5 -47.46 134.61 26.73
N GLU A 6 -47.67 135.84 26.29
CA GLU A 6 -47.73 136.19 24.87
C GLU A 6 -46.36 136.00 24.17
N ILE A 7 -45.26 136.25 24.89
CA ILE A 7 -43.90 135.98 24.39
C ILE A 7 -43.66 134.48 24.29
N LYS A 8 -44.12 133.71 25.28
CA LYS A 8 -43.99 132.24 25.29
C LYS A 8 -44.73 131.59 24.13
N GLU A 9 -45.96 132.03 23.85
CA GLU A 9 -46.76 131.52 22.72
C GLU A 9 -46.10 131.83 21.37
N ARG A 10 -45.59 133.06 21.18
CA ARG A 10 -44.85 133.42 19.97
C ARG A 10 -43.58 132.59 19.77
N ILE A 11 -42.88 132.24 20.84
CA ILE A 11 -41.70 131.35 20.79
C ILE A 11 -42.12 129.92 20.42
N PHE A 12 -43.21 129.41 20.99
CA PHE A 12 -43.75 128.09 20.65
C PHE A 12 -44.18 128.01 19.19
N THR A 13 -44.95 128.98 18.70
CA THR A 13 -45.34 129.05 17.28
C THR A 13 -44.13 129.12 16.36
N ALA A 14 -43.16 129.98 16.66
CA ALA A 14 -41.92 130.08 15.89
C ALA A 14 -41.11 128.76 15.90
N ALA A 15 -41.08 128.06 17.03
CA ALA A 15 -40.41 126.76 17.16
C ALA A 15 -41.13 125.68 16.34
N ASP A 16 -42.46 125.61 16.39
CA ASP A 16 -43.25 124.67 15.61
C ASP A 16 -43.12 124.93 14.10
N GLU A 17 -43.13 126.19 13.67
CA GLU A 17 -42.91 126.57 12.27
C GLU A 17 -41.52 126.15 11.77
N LEU A 18 -40.48 126.45 12.55
CA LEU A 18 -39.10 126.07 12.20
C LEU A 18 -38.90 124.54 12.24
N TYR A 19 -39.61 123.84 13.12
CA TYR A 19 -39.56 122.38 13.19
C TYR A 19 -40.29 121.73 12.02
N ALA A 20 -41.48 122.22 11.65
CA ALA A 20 -42.24 121.75 10.50
C ALA A 20 -41.53 122.05 9.17
N ALA A 21 -40.78 123.16 9.10
CA ALA A 21 -39.96 123.50 7.94
C ALA A 21 -38.65 122.68 7.85
N SER A 22 -38.23 122.03 8.95
CA SER A 22 -37.04 121.19 8.98
C SER A 22 -37.30 119.84 8.30
N LYS A 23 -36.64 119.59 7.16
CA LYS A 23 -36.82 118.34 6.38
C LYS A 23 -36.39 117.08 7.13
N ASP A 24 -35.48 117.23 8.09
CA ASP A 24 -34.87 116.11 8.84
C ASP A 24 -35.48 115.94 10.24
N GLY A 25 -36.53 116.71 10.57
CA GLY A 25 -37.12 116.70 11.92
C GLY A 25 -36.13 117.09 13.02
N GLU A 26 -35.10 117.88 12.67
CA GLU A 26 -34.12 118.37 13.63
C GLU A 26 -34.70 119.52 14.45
N TYR A 27 -34.42 119.53 15.75
CA TYR A 27 -34.94 120.57 16.64
C TYR A 27 -34.42 121.96 16.24
N PRO A 28 -35.28 122.99 16.20
CA PRO A 28 -34.87 124.33 15.79
C PRO A 28 -33.77 124.88 16.68
N ARG A 29 -32.80 125.60 16.10
CA ARG A 29 -31.76 126.27 16.91
C ARG A 29 -32.38 127.45 17.66
N ILE A 30 -31.96 127.64 18.90
CA ILE A 30 -32.49 128.68 19.79
C ILE A 30 -32.33 130.09 19.18
N GLU A 31 -31.25 130.32 18.42
CA GLU A 31 -31.00 131.59 17.73
C GLU A 31 -32.04 131.88 16.63
N ASP A 32 -32.38 130.87 15.82
CA ASP A 32 -33.34 131.01 14.73
C ASP A 32 -34.75 131.28 15.28
N VAL A 33 -35.12 130.55 16.35
CA VAL A 33 -36.37 130.77 17.08
C VAL A 33 -36.39 132.17 17.71
N ARG A 34 -35.26 132.68 18.20
CA ARG A 34 -35.17 134.04 18.76
C ARG A 34 -35.39 135.11 17.69
N GLN A 35 -34.78 134.96 16.53
CA GLN A 35 -34.94 135.92 15.43
C GLN A 35 -36.39 135.98 14.95
N LEU A 36 -37.03 134.81 14.80
CA LEU A 36 -38.42 134.72 14.33
C LEU A 36 -39.43 135.21 15.38
N SER A 37 -39.26 134.81 16.64
CA SER A 37 -40.12 135.24 17.76
C SER A 37 -39.81 136.63 18.31
N ARG A 38 -38.70 137.27 17.89
CA ARG A 38 -38.18 138.56 18.39
C ARG A 38 -38.18 138.68 19.92
N ALA A 39 -37.89 137.60 20.62
CA ALA A 39 -37.88 137.52 22.08
C ALA A 39 -36.45 137.60 22.66
N GLY A 40 -36.32 137.86 23.96
CA GLY A 40 -35.02 137.88 24.64
C GLY A 40 -34.38 136.50 24.72
N MET A 41 -33.05 136.42 24.55
CA MET A 41 -32.29 135.15 24.45
C MET A 41 -32.55 134.17 25.61
N ASN A 42 -32.55 134.66 26.85
CA ASN A 42 -32.76 133.81 28.03
C ASN A 42 -34.18 133.23 28.07
N THR A 43 -35.17 134.01 27.63
CA THR A 43 -36.59 133.61 27.57
C THR A 43 -36.80 132.51 26.53
N VAL A 44 -36.20 132.65 25.33
CA VAL A 44 -36.28 131.61 24.29
C VAL A 44 -35.62 130.32 24.73
N ALA A 45 -34.48 130.38 25.41
CA ALA A 45 -33.76 129.19 25.87
C ALA A 45 -34.57 128.37 26.88
N GLU A 46 -35.23 129.03 27.85
CA GLU A 46 -36.10 128.35 28.82
C GLU A 46 -37.34 127.76 28.14
N VAL A 47 -38.01 128.54 27.30
CA VAL A 47 -39.23 128.12 26.61
C VAL A 47 -38.97 126.99 25.61
N MET A 48 -37.85 127.02 24.88
CA MET A 48 -37.41 125.94 23.98
C MET A 48 -37.01 124.66 24.72
N LYS A 49 -36.61 124.77 25.99
CA LYS A 49 -36.36 123.58 26.83
C LYS A 49 -37.68 122.89 27.16
N GLU A 50 -38.71 123.66 27.51
CA GLU A 50 -40.06 123.14 27.75
C GLU A 50 -40.69 122.56 26.47
N TRP A 51 -40.61 123.27 25.35
CA TRP A 51 -41.13 122.81 24.06
C TRP A 51 -40.48 121.48 23.61
N ARG A 52 -39.14 121.37 23.73
CA ARG A 52 -38.43 120.10 23.43
C ARG A 52 -38.80 118.97 24.37
N GLN A 53 -39.11 119.25 25.64
CA GLN A 53 -39.58 118.23 26.59
C GLN A 53 -40.97 117.69 26.21
N LEU A 54 -41.88 118.56 25.78
CA LEU A 54 -43.21 118.16 25.31
C LEU A 54 -43.11 117.28 24.06
N GLN A 55 -42.24 117.63 23.10
CA GLN A 55 -42.00 116.81 21.90
C GLN A 55 -41.42 115.42 22.22
N ARG A 56 -40.47 115.33 23.16
CA ARG A 56 -39.90 114.03 23.58
C ARG A 56 -40.94 113.11 24.24
N LYS A 57 -41.89 113.68 24.98
CA LYS A 57 -42.97 112.92 25.64
C LYS A 57 -43.92 112.28 24.63
N GLN A 58 -44.05 112.88 23.44
CA GLN A 58 -44.91 112.40 22.37
C GLN A 58 -44.30 111.23 21.57
N ILE A 59 -42.96 111.08 21.57
CA ILE A 59 -42.22 110.06 20.77
C ILE A 59 -42.09 108.69 21.49
N GLN A 60 -42.53 108.56 22.75
CA GLN A 60 -42.68 107.24 23.39
C GLN A 60 -43.92 106.52 22.85
N THR A 61 -43.86 106.12 21.59
CA THR A 61 -44.86 105.30 20.92
C THR A 61 -45.00 103.95 21.64
N ILE A 62 -46.26 103.61 21.88
CA ILE A 62 -46.77 102.51 22.69
C ILE A 62 -46.32 101.17 22.09
N ARG A 63 -45.56 100.36 22.84
CA ARG A 63 -45.52 98.91 22.58
C ARG A 63 -46.80 98.34 23.16
N GLU A 64 -47.82 98.22 22.34
CA GLU A 64 -49.02 97.51 22.77
C GLU A 64 -48.63 96.05 23.05
N PRO A 65 -48.95 95.53 24.25
CA PRO A 65 -48.74 94.12 24.54
C PRO A 65 -49.52 93.31 23.51
N ILE A 66 -48.92 92.21 23.05
CA ILE A 66 -49.61 91.25 22.16
C ILE A 66 -50.98 90.95 22.79
N PRO A 67 -52.08 91.06 22.03
CA PRO A 67 -53.41 90.76 22.52
C PRO A 67 -53.43 89.39 23.21
N ALA A 68 -54.06 89.32 24.38
CA ALA A 68 -54.09 88.11 25.21
C ALA A 68 -54.55 86.87 24.40
N ASP A 69 -55.51 87.07 23.50
CA ASP A 69 -56.04 86.02 22.63
C ASP A 69 -54.96 85.41 21.70
N LEU A 70 -54.06 86.23 21.15
CA LEU A 70 -52.96 85.76 20.31
C LEU A 70 -51.85 85.08 21.12
N GLN A 71 -51.61 85.51 22.36
CA GLN A 71 -50.67 84.83 23.25
C GLN A 71 -51.13 83.41 23.59
N VAL A 72 -52.41 83.24 23.88
CA VAL A 72 -52.99 81.91 24.17
C VAL A 72 -52.83 80.99 22.96
N VAL A 73 -53.17 81.47 21.75
CA VAL A 73 -53.03 80.68 20.51
C VAL A 73 -51.57 80.29 20.24
N LEU A 74 -50.63 81.23 20.38
CA LEU A 74 -49.20 80.94 20.19
C LEU A 74 -48.65 79.97 21.23
N GLN A 75 -49.09 80.08 22.48
CA GLN A 75 -48.66 79.19 23.55
C GLN A 75 -49.20 77.77 23.36
N GLU A 76 -50.46 77.60 22.97
CA GLU A 76 -51.05 76.30 22.61
C GLU A 76 -50.37 75.67 21.39
N MET A 77 -50.09 76.46 20.35
CA MET A 77 -49.31 75.99 19.21
C MET A 77 -47.89 75.57 19.60
N GLY A 78 -47.20 76.35 20.45
CA GLY A 78 -45.86 76.00 20.93
C GLY A 78 -45.86 74.72 21.77
N GLN A 79 -46.87 74.54 22.62
CA GLN A 79 -47.06 73.32 23.40
C GLN A 79 -47.35 72.11 22.52
N SER A 80 -48.21 72.25 21.50
CA SER A 80 -48.53 71.14 20.59
C SER A 80 -47.35 70.76 19.70
N LEU A 81 -46.58 71.75 19.20
CA LEU A 81 -45.35 71.50 18.45
C LEU A 81 -44.30 70.79 19.33
N TRP A 82 -44.09 71.27 20.56
CA TRP A 82 -43.18 70.63 21.50
C TRP A 82 -43.61 69.20 21.84
N ALA A 83 -44.89 68.98 22.12
CA ALA A 83 -45.43 67.65 22.39
C ALA A 83 -45.21 66.71 21.20
N THR A 84 -45.45 67.19 19.97
CA THR A 84 -45.22 66.40 18.74
C THR A 84 -43.75 66.08 18.54
N ALA A 85 -42.85 67.05 18.77
CA ALA A 85 -41.40 66.84 18.68
C ALA A 85 -40.91 65.81 19.71
N LEU A 86 -41.38 65.91 20.96
CA LEU A 86 -41.05 64.95 22.02
C LEU A 86 -41.58 63.56 21.68
N GLN A 87 -42.79 63.45 21.14
CA GLN A 87 -43.35 62.19 20.67
C GLN A 87 -42.51 61.58 19.54
N LEU A 88 -42.07 62.38 18.56
CA LEU A 88 -41.23 61.90 17.46
C LEU A 88 -39.86 61.38 17.96
N VAL A 89 -39.24 62.10 18.90
CA VAL A 89 -37.96 61.69 19.51
C VAL A 89 -38.13 60.43 20.34
N ASN A 90 -39.20 60.31 21.14
CA ASN A 90 -39.47 59.10 21.91
C ASN A 90 -39.72 57.91 20.98
N ASN A 91 -40.52 58.09 19.93
CA ASN A 91 -40.79 57.03 18.96
C ASN A 91 -39.52 56.59 18.22
N SER A 92 -38.64 57.51 17.82
CA SER A 92 -37.40 57.14 17.13
C SER A 92 -36.40 56.46 18.07
N LEU A 93 -36.35 56.87 19.34
CA LEU A 93 -35.55 56.20 20.37
C LEU A 93 -36.05 54.79 20.66
N GLU A 94 -37.36 54.60 20.80
CA GLU A 94 -37.97 53.28 20.97
C GLU A 94 -37.74 52.39 19.76
N ALA A 95 -37.88 52.92 18.54
CA ALA A 95 -37.58 52.20 17.31
C ALA A 95 -36.11 51.77 17.24
N ALA A 96 -35.16 52.67 17.53
CA ALA A 96 -33.73 52.35 17.53
C ALA A 96 -33.35 51.32 18.61
N ARG A 97 -34.00 51.39 19.79
CA ARG A 97 -33.84 50.38 20.84
C ARG A 97 -34.38 49.03 20.40
N ALA A 98 -35.55 49.00 19.77
CA ALA A 98 -36.16 47.76 19.28
C ALA A 98 -35.30 47.10 18.20
N THR A 99 -34.76 47.86 17.23
CA THR A 99 -33.87 47.32 16.20
C THR A 99 -32.55 46.83 16.80
N PHE A 100 -31.96 47.57 17.74
CA PHE A 100 -30.74 47.14 18.41
C PHE A 100 -30.94 45.87 19.22
N GLU A 101 -32.03 45.77 19.97
CA GLU A 101 -32.35 44.55 20.72
C GLU A 101 -32.60 43.36 19.78
N ALA A 102 -33.27 43.58 18.63
CA ALA A 102 -33.45 42.54 17.62
C ALA A 102 -32.12 42.08 17.00
N GLU A 103 -31.25 43.01 16.59
CA GLU A 103 -29.91 42.66 16.09
C GLU A 103 -29.08 41.94 17.16
N ARG A 104 -29.20 42.35 18.43
CA ARG A 104 -28.52 41.70 19.54
C ARG A 104 -29.01 40.27 19.73
N THR A 105 -30.32 40.03 19.66
CA THR A 105 -30.86 38.66 19.74
C THR A 105 -30.40 37.82 18.56
N ASP A 106 -30.41 38.35 17.35
CA ASP A 106 -29.98 37.64 16.15
C ASP A 106 -28.49 37.27 16.22
N LEU A 107 -27.64 38.18 16.72
CA LEU A 107 -26.21 37.91 16.92
C LEU A 107 -25.96 36.84 17.98
N ILE A 108 -26.74 36.83 19.06
CA ILE A 108 -26.65 35.78 20.10
C ILE A 108 -27.04 34.44 19.49
N GLU A 109 -28.15 34.37 18.75
CA GLU A 109 -28.62 33.15 18.10
C GLU A 109 -27.59 32.64 17.07
N LEU A 110 -27.06 33.51 16.22
CA LEU A 110 -26.04 33.14 15.25
C LEU A 110 -24.76 32.65 15.93
N SER A 111 -24.35 33.28 17.04
CA SER A 111 -23.18 32.86 17.81
C SER A 111 -23.38 31.46 18.42
N GLU A 112 -24.60 31.16 18.90
CA GLU A 112 -24.94 29.84 19.44
C GLU A 112 -24.93 28.78 18.34
N GLN A 113 -25.59 29.05 17.21
CA GLN A 113 -25.60 28.16 16.04
C GLN A 113 -24.18 27.89 15.51
N LEU A 114 -23.32 28.91 15.48
CA LEU A 114 -21.93 28.77 15.03
C LEU A 114 -21.11 27.91 16.01
N SER A 115 -21.30 28.10 17.31
CA SER A 115 -20.65 27.25 18.32
C SER A 115 -21.09 25.79 18.16
N GLU A 116 -22.39 25.53 18.04
CA GLU A 116 -22.92 24.18 17.86
C GLU A 116 -22.41 23.53 16.56
N ALA A 117 -22.28 24.31 15.47
CA ALA A 117 -21.72 23.83 14.22
C ALA A 117 -20.24 23.45 14.34
N PHE A 118 -19.43 24.24 15.06
CA PHE A 118 -18.03 23.92 15.32
C PHE A 118 -17.87 22.72 16.23
N ASP A 119 -18.72 22.57 17.26
CA ASP A 119 -18.72 21.39 18.13
C ASP A 119 -19.03 20.12 17.33
N LYS A 120 -20.08 20.16 16.49
CA LYS A 120 -20.42 19.04 15.58
C LYS A 120 -19.29 18.74 14.59
N GLN A 121 -18.62 19.76 14.07
CA GLN A 121 -17.49 19.58 13.17
C GLN A 121 -16.29 18.94 13.87
N ALA A 122 -16.00 19.35 15.11
CA ALA A 122 -14.93 18.76 15.93
C ALA A 122 -15.20 17.28 16.19
N GLU A 123 -16.43 16.92 16.59
CA GLU A 123 -16.84 15.53 16.76
C GLU A 123 -16.74 14.73 15.46
N ALA A 124 -17.13 15.30 14.32
CA ALA A 124 -17.03 14.62 13.03
C ALA A 124 -15.57 14.35 12.62
N ILE A 125 -14.66 15.28 12.89
CA ILE A 125 -13.22 15.11 12.65
C ILE A 125 -12.65 14.03 13.57
N GLU A 126 -13.03 14.01 14.85
CA GLU A 126 -12.60 12.97 15.79
C GLU A 126 -13.07 11.58 15.33
N ARG A 127 -14.36 11.43 14.98
CA ARG A 127 -14.89 10.17 14.43
C ARG A 127 -14.17 9.73 13.15
N ALA A 128 -13.93 10.66 12.22
CA ALA A 128 -13.22 10.35 10.98
C ALA A 128 -11.76 9.93 11.22
N ASN A 129 -11.08 10.55 12.18
CA ASN A 129 -9.73 10.16 12.58
C ASN A 129 -9.70 8.76 13.22
N ASP A 130 -10.66 8.46 14.09
CA ASP A 130 -10.79 7.13 14.72
C ASP A 130 -11.07 6.03 13.68
N GLU A 131 -11.94 6.30 12.71
CA GLU A 131 -12.21 5.37 11.61
C GLU A 131 -10.99 5.18 10.72
N LEU A 132 -10.27 6.27 10.40
CA LEU A 132 -9.03 6.21 9.63
C LEU A 132 -7.96 5.38 10.34
N GLU A 133 -7.80 5.55 11.66
CA GLU A 133 -6.82 4.79 12.43
C GLU A 133 -7.18 3.30 12.48
N LYS A 134 -8.46 2.97 12.71
CA LYS A 134 -8.93 1.58 12.61
C LYS A 134 -8.68 0.98 11.23
N ALA A 135 -8.93 1.74 10.17
CA ALA A 135 -8.69 1.30 8.80
C ALA A 135 -7.20 1.06 8.51
N LYS A 136 -6.31 1.93 9.00
CA LYS A 136 -4.86 1.75 8.89
C LYS A 136 -4.38 0.49 9.60
N VAL A 137 -4.80 0.29 10.85
CA VAL A 137 -4.44 -0.90 11.62
C VAL A 137 -4.94 -2.18 10.94
N LEU A 138 -6.16 -2.16 10.41
CA LEU A 138 -6.68 -3.30 9.65
C LEU A 138 -5.88 -3.54 8.37
N ASN A 139 -5.51 -2.48 7.65
CA ASN A 139 -4.71 -2.58 6.44
C ASN A 139 -3.31 -3.15 6.72
N GLU A 140 -2.64 -2.67 7.78
CA GLU A 140 -1.35 -3.19 8.21
C GLU A 140 -1.42 -4.67 8.63
N LYS A 141 -2.50 -5.05 9.32
CA LYS A 141 -2.75 -6.46 9.62
C LYS A 141 -2.91 -7.30 8.35
N GLN A 142 -3.69 -6.82 7.38
CA GLN A 142 -3.91 -7.51 6.10
C GLN A 142 -2.62 -7.63 5.29
N THR A 143 -1.76 -6.61 5.27
CA THR A 143 -0.48 -6.68 4.55
C THR A 143 0.48 -7.69 5.19
N LEU A 144 0.51 -7.79 6.52
CA LEU A 144 1.28 -8.81 7.23
C LEU A 144 0.75 -10.23 6.98
N GLU A 145 -0.58 -10.42 6.98
CA GLU A 145 -1.20 -11.71 6.67
C GLU A 145 -0.91 -12.15 5.23
N LEU A 146 -0.97 -11.22 4.26
CA LEU A 146 -0.59 -11.48 2.87
C LEU A 146 0.89 -11.84 2.74
N ALA A 147 1.78 -11.13 3.44
CA ALA A 147 3.22 -11.43 3.42
C ALA A 147 3.52 -12.83 4.01
N ASP A 148 2.86 -13.21 5.10
CA ASP A 148 3.01 -14.56 5.66
C ASP A 148 2.44 -15.63 4.73
N SER A 149 1.29 -15.37 4.09
CA SER A 149 0.71 -16.28 3.10
C SER A 149 1.63 -16.49 1.89
N ILE A 150 2.24 -15.42 1.37
CA ILE A 150 3.22 -15.49 0.28
C ILE A 150 4.43 -16.31 0.71
N SER A 151 4.99 -16.05 1.90
CA SER A 151 6.14 -16.82 2.42
C SER A 151 5.82 -18.32 2.56
N ARG A 152 4.60 -18.66 2.97
CA ARG A 152 4.15 -20.05 3.03
C ARG A 152 4.02 -20.68 1.63
N SER A 153 3.52 -19.92 0.66
CA SER A 153 3.45 -20.34 -0.74
C SER A 153 4.84 -20.61 -1.32
N ASP A 154 5.78 -19.67 -1.17
CA ASP A 154 7.16 -19.83 -1.67
C ASP A 154 7.84 -21.07 -1.08
N LYS A 155 7.63 -21.33 0.22
CA LYS A 155 8.15 -22.53 0.89
C LYS A 155 7.50 -23.81 0.34
N ALA A 156 6.21 -23.76 0.02
CA ALA A 156 5.52 -24.90 -0.57
C ALA A 156 6.00 -25.17 -2.01
N GLU A 157 6.17 -24.12 -2.82
CA GLU A 157 6.72 -24.22 -4.17
C GLU A 157 8.14 -24.76 -4.17
N ALA A 158 9.02 -24.27 -3.29
CA ALA A 158 10.38 -24.79 -3.14
C ALA A 158 10.39 -26.29 -2.78
N ARG A 159 9.44 -26.75 -1.94
CA ARG A 159 9.28 -28.17 -1.61
C ARG A 159 8.81 -28.98 -2.81
N ILE A 160 7.89 -28.45 -3.62
CA ILE A 160 7.42 -29.11 -4.85
C ILE A 160 8.58 -29.30 -5.82
N THR A 161 9.35 -28.23 -6.09
CA THR A 161 10.53 -28.28 -6.98
C THR A 161 11.56 -29.32 -6.50
N GLU A 162 11.83 -29.39 -5.19
CA GLU A 162 12.76 -30.40 -4.65
C GLU A 162 12.19 -31.83 -4.76
N VAL A 163 10.88 -32.02 -4.54
CA VAL A 163 10.23 -33.32 -4.73
C VAL A 163 10.29 -33.76 -6.19
N GLU A 164 10.05 -32.85 -7.14
CA GLU A 164 10.17 -33.12 -8.58
C GLU A 164 11.60 -33.50 -8.98
N ARG A 165 12.59 -32.79 -8.44
CA ARG A 165 14.01 -33.10 -8.64
C ARG A 165 14.33 -34.51 -8.11
N ARG A 166 13.94 -34.83 -6.88
CA ARG A 166 14.13 -36.16 -6.29
C ARG A 166 13.41 -37.26 -7.07
N ALA A 167 12.20 -37.00 -7.54
CA ALA A 167 11.46 -37.96 -8.36
C ALA A 167 12.17 -38.24 -9.69
N THR A 168 12.79 -37.21 -10.28
CA THR A 168 13.59 -37.35 -11.51
C THR A 168 14.87 -38.13 -11.25
N ASP A 169 15.58 -37.83 -10.15
CA ASP A 169 16.79 -38.57 -9.76
C ASP A 169 16.48 -40.06 -9.50
N LEU A 170 15.42 -40.35 -8.75
CA LEU A 170 14.99 -41.73 -8.46
C LEU A 170 14.58 -42.49 -9.73
N ARG A 171 13.93 -41.83 -10.69
CA ARG A 171 13.64 -42.44 -12.00
C ARG A 171 14.93 -42.78 -12.74
N ALA A 172 15.89 -41.86 -12.77
CA ALA A 172 17.18 -42.10 -13.41
C ALA A 172 17.98 -43.23 -12.73
N GLU A 173 17.92 -43.34 -11.41
CA GLU A 173 18.51 -44.44 -10.66
C GLU A 173 17.82 -45.78 -10.95
N LEU A 174 16.48 -45.79 -11.03
CA LEU A 174 15.70 -46.97 -11.38
C LEU A 174 16.03 -47.45 -12.81
N ASP A 175 16.13 -46.53 -13.77
CA ASP A 175 16.51 -46.83 -15.15
C ASP A 175 17.92 -47.44 -15.23
N ARG A 176 18.88 -46.90 -14.47
CA ARG A 176 20.23 -47.49 -14.37
C ARG A 176 20.20 -48.88 -13.77
N ALA A 177 19.45 -49.09 -12.69
CA ALA A 177 19.30 -50.42 -12.08
C ALA A 177 18.67 -51.43 -13.06
N HIS A 178 17.68 -51.01 -13.86
CA HIS A 178 17.11 -51.84 -14.92
C HIS A 178 18.14 -52.19 -15.99
N GLN A 179 18.94 -51.22 -16.45
CA GLN A 179 20.01 -51.46 -17.41
C GLN A 179 21.07 -52.44 -16.88
N ASP A 180 21.45 -52.30 -15.60
CA ASP A 180 22.40 -53.21 -14.94
C ASP A 180 21.83 -54.64 -14.84
N ILE A 181 20.54 -54.79 -14.51
CA ILE A 181 19.87 -56.09 -14.50
C ILE A 181 19.88 -56.74 -15.89
N ASP A 182 19.54 -55.99 -16.94
CA ASP A 182 19.50 -56.52 -18.30
C ASP A 182 20.91 -56.87 -18.82
N ARG A 183 21.91 -56.08 -18.44
CA ARG A 183 23.32 -56.40 -18.69
C ARG A 183 23.72 -57.71 -18.00
N LEU A 184 23.45 -57.84 -16.70
CA LEU A 184 23.79 -59.05 -15.95
C LEU A 184 23.04 -60.29 -16.48
N ARG A 185 21.79 -60.15 -16.91
CA ARG A 185 21.04 -61.22 -17.59
C ARG A 185 21.73 -61.66 -18.88
N THR A 186 22.16 -60.71 -19.69
CA THR A 186 22.87 -60.99 -20.94
C THR A 186 24.21 -61.68 -20.67
N GLU A 187 24.99 -61.18 -19.70
CA GLU A 187 26.26 -61.77 -19.28
C GLU A 187 26.07 -63.20 -18.73
N ASN A 188 25.01 -63.44 -17.95
CA ASN A 188 24.67 -64.76 -17.42
C ASN A 188 24.26 -65.72 -18.55
N GLN A 189 23.42 -65.30 -19.49
CA GLN A 189 23.05 -66.12 -20.64
C GLN A 189 24.26 -66.48 -21.51
N GLN A 190 25.20 -65.55 -21.70
CA GLN A 190 26.46 -65.84 -22.38
C GLN A 190 27.33 -66.84 -21.60
N ALA A 191 27.38 -66.73 -20.27
CA ALA A 191 28.10 -67.67 -19.42
C ALA A 191 27.50 -69.08 -19.48
N ILE A 192 26.17 -69.20 -19.41
CA ILE A 192 25.44 -70.47 -19.59
C ILE A 192 25.77 -71.09 -20.95
N GLY A 193 25.67 -70.33 -22.04
CA GLY A 193 25.99 -70.85 -23.37
C GLY A 193 27.45 -71.31 -23.52
N LYS A 194 28.40 -70.64 -22.86
CA LYS A 194 29.80 -71.10 -22.80
C LYS A 194 29.94 -72.39 -22.02
N ILE A 195 29.27 -72.52 -20.87
CA ILE A 195 29.26 -73.75 -20.06
C ILE A 195 28.70 -74.91 -20.88
N GLU A 196 27.54 -74.74 -21.52
CA GLU A 196 26.92 -75.76 -22.38
C GLU A 196 27.86 -76.18 -23.52
N SER A 197 28.52 -75.22 -24.18
CA SER A 197 29.50 -75.52 -25.23
C SER A 197 30.70 -76.30 -24.71
N MET A 198 31.24 -75.92 -23.55
CA MET A 198 32.34 -76.65 -22.90
C MET A 198 31.91 -78.06 -22.47
N GLU A 199 30.70 -78.21 -21.93
CA GLU A 199 30.14 -79.51 -21.56
C GLU A 199 29.98 -80.44 -22.77
N HIS A 200 29.46 -79.93 -23.89
CA HIS A 200 29.39 -80.69 -25.14
C HIS A 200 30.78 -81.09 -25.65
N ALA A 201 31.76 -80.18 -25.63
CA ALA A 201 33.13 -80.46 -26.03
C ALA A 201 33.77 -81.55 -25.13
N HIS A 202 33.58 -81.44 -23.81
CA HIS A 202 34.05 -82.45 -22.86
C HIS A 202 33.33 -83.78 -23.03
N GLN A 203 32.02 -83.80 -23.29
CA GLN A 203 31.26 -85.02 -23.55
C GLN A 203 31.78 -85.73 -24.79
N GLU A 204 32.05 -84.99 -25.87
CA GLU A 204 32.58 -85.56 -27.11
C GLU A 204 34.01 -86.06 -26.93
N GLN A 205 34.86 -85.29 -26.23
CA GLN A 205 36.21 -85.73 -25.86
C GLN A 205 36.16 -87.03 -25.02
N ARG A 206 35.23 -87.15 -24.07
CA ARG A 206 35.04 -88.39 -23.28
C ARG A 206 34.63 -89.56 -24.15
N LYS A 207 33.77 -89.37 -25.15
CA LYS A 207 33.41 -90.43 -26.11
C LYS A 207 34.60 -90.85 -26.95
N GLN A 208 35.41 -89.89 -27.43
CA GLN A 208 36.61 -90.18 -28.21
C GLN A 208 37.62 -90.98 -27.39
N VAL A 209 37.93 -90.52 -26.16
CA VAL A 209 38.82 -91.24 -25.24
C VAL A 209 38.28 -92.64 -24.91
N ALA A 210 36.96 -92.77 -24.68
CA ALA A 210 36.34 -94.08 -24.45
C ALA A 210 36.49 -95.00 -25.68
N ALA A 211 36.23 -94.49 -26.89
CA ALA A 211 36.38 -95.25 -28.13
C ALA A 211 37.84 -95.67 -28.39
N GLU A 212 38.80 -94.78 -28.14
CA GLU A 212 40.23 -95.09 -28.23
C GLU A 212 40.66 -96.14 -27.20
N SER A 213 40.19 -96.01 -25.95
CA SER A 213 40.46 -96.99 -24.90
C SER A 213 39.89 -98.38 -25.25
N PHE A 214 38.69 -98.43 -25.83
CA PHE A 214 38.08 -99.68 -26.29
C PHE A 214 38.88 -100.31 -27.43
N ARG A 215 39.29 -99.51 -28.43
CA ARG A 215 40.17 -99.99 -29.52
C ARG A 215 41.50 -100.51 -29.00
N LEU A 216 42.09 -99.86 -28.01
CA LEU A 216 43.33 -100.31 -27.38
C LEU A 216 43.12 -101.62 -26.61
N ALA A 217 42.03 -101.74 -25.86
CA ALA A 217 41.67 -102.98 -25.17
C ALA A 217 41.45 -104.13 -26.15
N GLU A 218 40.76 -103.89 -27.28
CA GLU A 218 40.57 -104.89 -28.33
C GLU A 218 41.89 -105.33 -28.97
N ARG A 219 42.79 -104.37 -29.26
CA ARG A 219 44.14 -104.69 -29.76
C ARG A 219 44.93 -105.52 -28.75
N MET A 220 44.88 -105.16 -27.47
CA MET A 220 45.56 -105.91 -26.41
C MET A 220 44.98 -107.32 -26.28
N ALA A 221 43.66 -107.49 -26.38
CA ALA A 221 43.03 -108.82 -26.38
C ALA A 221 43.49 -109.67 -27.57
N ARG A 222 43.54 -109.09 -28.78
CA ARG A 222 44.07 -109.80 -29.96
C ARG A 222 45.54 -110.19 -29.80
N ILE A 223 46.38 -109.29 -29.28
CA ILE A 223 47.79 -109.59 -28.99
C ILE A 223 47.92 -110.69 -27.92
N GLN A 224 47.05 -110.68 -26.90
CA GLN A 224 47.00 -111.75 -25.89
C GLN A 224 46.59 -113.09 -26.51
N ASP A 225 45.56 -113.12 -27.34
CA ASP A 225 45.12 -114.33 -28.06
C ASP A 225 46.20 -114.85 -29.00
N GLU A 226 46.86 -113.98 -29.77
CA GLU A 226 47.99 -114.31 -30.64
C GLU A 226 49.16 -114.88 -29.83
N ARG A 227 49.50 -114.26 -28.69
CA ARG A 227 50.52 -114.76 -27.76
C ARG A 227 50.15 -116.14 -27.22
N ASP A 228 48.92 -116.33 -26.76
CA ASP A 228 48.46 -117.59 -26.18
C ASP A 228 48.38 -118.71 -27.24
N ASN A 229 48.04 -118.37 -28.47
CA ASN A 229 48.13 -119.27 -29.62
C ASN A 229 49.59 -119.62 -29.95
N ALA A 230 50.51 -118.65 -29.95
CA ALA A 230 51.93 -118.89 -30.16
C ALA A 230 52.53 -119.77 -29.05
N ILE A 231 52.12 -119.58 -27.79
CA ILE A 231 52.50 -120.45 -26.67
C ILE A 231 51.99 -121.88 -26.89
N ARG A 232 50.72 -122.05 -27.31
CA ARG A 232 50.16 -123.37 -27.65
C ARG A 232 50.92 -124.04 -28.79
N GLN A 233 51.15 -123.33 -29.89
CA GLN A 233 51.93 -123.84 -31.02
C GLN A 233 53.36 -124.21 -30.61
N ALA A 234 54.01 -123.39 -29.77
CA ALA A 234 55.32 -123.70 -29.23
C ALA A 234 55.31 -124.95 -28.32
N ALA A 235 54.25 -125.15 -27.52
CA ALA A 235 54.07 -126.35 -26.71
C ALA A 235 53.85 -127.60 -27.58
N GLU A 236 52.99 -127.53 -28.60
CA GLU A 236 52.78 -128.62 -29.57
C GLU A 236 54.05 -128.95 -30.36
N ALA A 237 54.83 -127.93 -30.76
CA ALA A 237 56.10 -128.12 -31.44
C ALA A 237 57.14 -128.80 -30.52
N ARG A 238 57.18 -128.41 -29.23
CA ARG A 238 58.01 -129.07 -28.22
C ARG A 238 57.57 -130.51 -27.99
N GLU A 239 56.27 -130.79 -27.94
CA GLU A 239 55.73 -132.14 -27.80
C GLU A 239 56.06 -133.00 -29.03
N ARG A 240 55.87 -132.48 -30.24
CA ARG A 240 56.30 -133.15 -31.48
C ARG A 240 57.80 -133.39 -31.52
N ALA A 241 58.60 -132.42 -31.12
CA ALA A 241 60.05 -132.56 -31.04
C ALA A 241 60.46 -133.61 -29.99
N ALA A 242 59.80 -133.65 -28.83
CA ALA A 242 60.02 -134.67 -27.82
C ALA A 242 59.58 -136.07 -28.30
N GLY A 243 58.45 -136.16 -29.02
CA GLY A 243 57.99 -137.40 -29.64
C GLY A 243 58.95 -137.91 -30.72
N LEU A 244 59.44 -137.03 -31.59
CA LEU A 244 60.47 -137.34 -32.60
C LEU A 244 61.80 -137.72 -31.93
N ALA A 245 62.23 -137.00 -30.89
CA ALA A 245 63.41 -137.33 -30.12
C ALA A 245 63.29 -138.71 -29.46
N GLY A 246 62.11 -139.03 -28.90
CA GLY A 246 61.81 -140.36 -28.35
C GLY A 246 61.80 -141.46 -29.42
N GLN A 247 61.31 -141.20 -30.63
CA GLN A 247 61.42 -142.13 -31.76
C GLN A 247 62.88 -142.31 -32.20
N LEU A 248 63.66 -141.23 -32.22
CA LEU A 248 65.10 -141.27 -32.50
C LEU A 248 65.83 -142.08 -31.44
N GLU A 249 65.56 -141.86 -30.15
CA GLU A 249 66.15 -142.64 -29.06
C GLU A 249 65.73 -144.12 -29.12
N ALA A 250 64.45 -144.41 -29.42
CA ALA A 250 63.96 -145.77 -29.60
C ALA A 250 64.61 -146.47 -30.80
N THR A 251 64.77 -145.77 -31.94
CA THR A 251 65.48 -146.31 -33.11
C THR A 251 66.97 -146.47 -32.85
N GLN A 252 67.60 -145.55 -32.11
CA GLN A 252 69.00 -145.66 -31.67
C GLN A 252 69.18 -146.85 -30.73
N THR A 253 68.23 -147.08 -29.82
CA THR A 253 68.21 -148.23 -28.90
C THR A 253 67.97 -149.54 -29.66
N GLN A 254 67.09 -149.55 -30.67
CA GLN A 254 66.92 -150.68 -31.58
C GLN A 254 68.19 -150.97 -32.40
N LEU A 255 68.90 -149.93 -32.85
CA LEU A 255 70.16 -150.05 -33.58
C LEU A 255 71.28 -150.57 -32.66
N ASN A 256 71.34 -150.09 -31.41
CA ASN A 256 72.23 -150.64 -30.38
C ASN A 256 71.88 -152.07 -30.00
N ALA A 257 70.59 -152.42 -29.92
CA ALA A 257 70.12 -153.79 -29.67
C ALA A 257 70.47 -154.73 -30.84
N LEU A 258 70.43 -154.23 -32.08
CA LEU A 258 70.92 -154.95 -33.25
C LEU A 258 72.45 -155.10 -33.23
N LEU A 259 73.19 -154.06 -32.86
CA LEU A 259 74.65 -154.11 -32.69
C LEU A 259 75.08 -155.07 -31.57
N THR A 260 74.30 -155.19 -30.49
CA THR A 260 74.57 -156.18 -29.41
C THR A 260 74.10 -157.60 -29.75
N ARG A 261 73.25 -157.77 -30.76
CA ARG A 261 72.80 -159.09 -31.26
C ARG A 261 73.72 -159.68 -32.34
N PHE A 262 74.78 -158.98 -32.75
CA PHE A 262 75.85 -159.51 -33.59
C PHE A 262 77.11 -159.85 -32.76
N PRO A 263 77.34 -161.13 -32.41
CA PRO A 263 78.63 -161.56 -31.88
C PRO A 263 79.71 -161.59 -32.99
N LYS A 264 80.92 -161.20 -32.57
CA LYS A 264 82.21 -161.18 -33.29
C LYS A 264 82.33 -162.15 -34.47
N ILE A 265 82.72 -161.61 -35.63
CA ILE A 265 83.52 -162.33 -36.63
C ILE A 265 84.89 -161.66 -36.70
N ASN A 266 85.90 -162.52 -36.59
CA ASN A 266 87.32 -162.23 -36.49
C ASN A 266 87.95 -162.12 -37.89
N ASN A 267 88.98 -161.26 -38.02
CA ASN A 267 90.30 -161.48 -38.69
C ASN A 267 90.86 -160.19 -39.32
N ALA A 268 92.09 -159.80 -38.93
CA ALA A 268 93.33 -159.71 -39.76
C ALA A 268 93.36 -158.51 -40.74
N THR A 269 94.40 -157.69 -40.94
CA THR A 269 95.85 -157.64 -40.64
C THR A 269 96.32 -156.24 -41.10
N GLU A 270 97.54 -155.83 -40.68
CA GLU A 270 98.23 -154.53 -40.87
C GLU A 270 97.99 -153.46 -39.80
#